data_AF-E3N903-F1
#
_entry.id   AF-E3N903-F1
#
_cell.length_a   1.000
_cell.length_b   1.000
_cell.length_c   1.000
_cell.angle_alpha   90.00
_cell.angle_beta   90.00
_cell.angle_gamma   90.00
#
_symmetry.space_group_name_H-M   'P 1'
#
loop_
_entity.id
_entity.type
_entity.pdbx_description
1 polymer ?
#
loop_
_entity_poly.entity_id
_entity_poly.type
_entity_poly.pdbx_seq_one_letter_code
_entity_poly.pdbx_strand_id
1 'polypeptide(L)'
;MLTNIPVTFRRPATVLITSGAVEKFGLKFETIRSERWDTRVMTISPERIHLPFSGFVIDIKCNRNWYGPYCDQYCNNELAETVNRRCTDSGALGCPLYSYGPKCDQRIHGPECECENKGVCVSSFLKNSTGVTVDELVCECPYGYMGKRCEQKEYEYAAPITVEMHGIQRKSDLMEQFYNQSLVVNELNVFRWI
;
A
#
# COMPACT_ATOMS: atom_id res chain seq x y z
N MET A 1 15.41 -5.61 11.33
CA MET A 1 14.44 -5.18 12.35
C MET A 1 13.13 -4.88 11.65
N LEU A 2 12.02 -5.53 12.04
CA LEU A 2 10.69 -5.19 11.54
C LEU A 2 10.05 -4.22 12.52
N THR A 3 9.61 -3.06 12.03
CA THR A 3 8.93 -2.05 12.85
C THR A 3 7.57 -1.76 12.24
N ASN A 4 6.50 -1.99 13.01
CA ASN A 4 5.14 -1.66 12.59
C ASN A 4 4.75 -0.32 13.23
N ILE A 5 4.51 0.69 12.40
CA ILE A 5 4.12 2.02 12.84
C ILE A 5 2.66 2.25 12.42
N PRO A 6 1.69 2.21 13.36
CA PRO A 6 0.31 2.49 13.02
C PRO A 6 0.18 3.98 12.68
N VAL A 7 -0.46 4.25 11.55
CA VAL A 7 -0.62 5.60 11.00
C VAL A 7 -2.05 5.76 10.47
N THR A 8 -2.60 6.96 10.63
CA THR A 8 -3.92 7.30 10.10
C THR A 8 -3.76 8.44 9.10
N PHE A 9 -4.02 8.18 7.83
CA PHE A 9 -3.93 9.17 6.77
C PHE A 9 -5.28 9.30 6.06
N ARG A 10 -5.73 10.54 5.83
CA ARG A 10 -6.92 10.83 5.01
C ARG A 10 -6.56 11.49 3.67
N ARG A 11 -5.27 11.68 3.42
CA ARG A 11 -4.67 12.34 2.25
C ARG A 11 -3.29 11.74 2.00
N PRO A 12 -2.76 11.82 0.78
CA PRO A 12 -1.38 11.42 0.50
C PRO A 12 -0.42 12.12 1.47
N ALA A 13 0.45 11.35 2.09
CA ALA A 13 1.43 11.84 3.06
C ALA A 13 2.84 11.76 2.48
N THR A 14 3.75 12.52 3.10
CA THR A 14 5.19 12.38 2.90
C THR A 14 5.74 11.60 4.08
N VAL A 15 6.56 10.59 3.80
CA VAL A 15 7.24 9.82 4.84
C VAL A 15 8.72 10.12 4.81
N LEU A 16 9.25 10.41 5.99
CA LEU A 16 10.64 10.69 6.26
C LEU A 16 11.15 9.64 7.23
N ILE A 17 12.17 8.90 6.83
CA ILE A 17 12.84 7.90 7.67
C ILE A 17 14.25 8.41 7.92
N THR A 18 14.51 8.80 9.16
CA THR A 18 15.80 9.37 9.56
C THR A 18 16.61 8.35 10.37
N SER A 19 17.86 8.12 9.96
CA SER A 19 18.80 7.27 10.66
C SER A 19 19.59 8.03 11.73
N GLY A 20 20.20 7.30 12.66
CA GLY A 20 21.08 7.87 13.68
C GLY A 20 22.48 8.22 13.15
N ALA A 21 23.31 8.81 14.02
CA ALA A 21 24.66 9.20 13.67
C ALA A 21 25.59 7.99 13.48
N VAL A 22 26.51 8.12 12.51
CA VAL A 22 27.66 7.22 12.34
C VAL A 22 28.93 8.06 12.41
N GLU A 23 29.32 8.39 13.63
CA GLU A 23 30.38 9.36 13.93
C GLU A 23 31.73 9.03 13.26
N LYS A 24 32.01 7.73 13.07
CA LYS A 24 33.22 7.21 12.42
C LYS A 24 33.42 7.83 11.03
N PHE A 25 32.35 8.01 10.27
CA PHE A 25 32.38 8.57 8.91
C PHE A 25 31.93 10.03 8.85
N GLY A 26 31.69 10.67 10.00
CA GLY A 26 31.20 12.04 10.07
C GLY A 26 29.73 12.21 9.67
N LEU A 27 28.97 11.12 9.53
CA LEU A 27 27.53 11.15 9.30
C LEU A 27 26.80 11.47 10.61
N LYS A 28 25.96 12.51 10.62
CA LYS A 28 25.11 12.87 11.75
C LYS A 28 23.74 12.19 11.66
N PHE A 29 23.17 12.14 10.47
CA PHE A 29 21.97 11.38 10.14
C PHE A 29 21.80 11.30 8.61
N GLU A 30 21.07 10.30 8.15
CA GLU A 30 20.58 10.17 6.78
C GLU A 30 19.06 10.23 6.80
N THR A 31 18.44 10.89 5.83
CA THR A 31 16.99 10.93 5.67
C THR A 31 16.62 10.30 4.33
N ILE A 32 15.81 9.25 4.39
CA ILE A 32 15.10 8.70 3.24
C ILE A 32 13.74 9.36 3.18
N ARG A 33 13.44 10.01 2.07
CA ARG A 33 12.21 10.73 1.83
C ARG A 33 11.45 10.08 0.69
N SER A 34 10.16 9.85 0.92
CA SER A 34 9.23 9.37 -0.09
C SER A 34 7.97 10.22 -0.04
N GLU A 35 7.61 10.81 -1.18
CA GLU A 35 6.41 11.62 -1.31
C GLU A 35 5.23 10.78 -1.78
N ARG A 36 4.02 11.19 -1.38
CA ARG A 36 2.74 10.79 -2.00
C ARG A 36 2.48 9.28 -1.96
N TRP A 37 2.00 8.79 -0.83
CA TRP A 37 1.77 7.36 -0.61
C TRP A 37 0.33 6.94 -0.98
N ASP A 38 0.17 5.75 -1.60
CA ASP A 38 -1.14 5.07 -1.66
C ASP A 38 -1.46 4.50 -0.28
N THR A 39 -2.63 4.84 0.24
CA THR A 39 -3.08 4.46 1.58
C THR A 39 -3.54 3.00 1.68
N ARG A 40 -3.85 2.32 0.56
CA ARG A 40 -4.31 0.92 0.55
C ARG A 40 -3.17 -0.08 0.52
N VAL A 41 -2.25 0.06 -0.44
CA VAL A 41 -1.06 -0.78 -0.53
C VAL A 41 0.05 -0.06 -1.29
N MET A 42 1.29 -0.19 -0.81
CA MET A 42 2.47 0.21 -1.56
C MET A 42 3.68 -0.53 -1.00
N THR A 43 4.56 -0.99 -1.88
CA THR A 43 5.86 -1.51 -1.48
C THR A 43 6.96 -0.66 -2.09
N ILE A 44 7.81 -0.10 -1.24
CA ILE A 44 9.00 0.66 -1.64
C ILE A 44 10.22 -0.20 -1.34
N SER A 45 10.94 -0.56 -2.40
CA SER A 45 12.12 -1.41 -2.31
C SER A 45 13.14 -0.99 -3.38
N PRO A 46 14.01 -0.02 -3.08
CA PRO A 46 15.00 0.45 -4.05
C PRO A 46 16.01 -0.64 -4.40
N GLU A 47 16.61 -0.58 -5.58
CA GLU A 47 17.66 -1.54 -5.98
C GLU A 47 18.94 -1.38 -5.17
N ARG A 48 19.31 -0.12 -4.90
CA ARG A 48 20.51 0.25 -4.17
C ARG A 48 20.19 1.25 -3.08
N ILE A 49 20.93 1.20 -1.99
CA ILE A 49 20.78 2.08 -0.84
C ILE A 49 22.16 2.43 -0.28
N HIS A 50 22.28 3.58 0.36
CA HIS A 50 23.52 3.94 1.02
C HIS A 50 23.63 3.28 2.40
N LEU A 51 24.85 2.90 2.77
CA LEU A 51 25.17 2.60 4.17
C LEU A 51 24.81 3.82 5.05
N PRO A 52 24.38 3.60 6.31
CA PRO A 52 24.45 2.36 7.09
C PRO A 52 23.36 1.33 6.81
N PHE A 53 22.43 1.57 5.89
CA PHE A 53 21.43 0.57 5.51
C PHE A 53 22.04 -0.44 4.52
N SER A 54 21.98 -1.74 4.84
CA SER A 54 22.29 -2.82 3.89
C SER A 54 21.02 -3.41 3.24
N GLY A 55 19.86 -3.19 3.88
CA GLY A 55 18.59 -3.71 3.43
C GLY A 55 17.43 -2.83 3.90
N PHE A 56 16.49 -2.53 3.01
CA PHE A 56 15.36 -1.65 3.30
C PHE A 56 14.15 -1.97 2.41
N VAL A 57 13.01 -2.18 3.06
CA VAL A 57 11.69 -2.29 2.42
C VAL A 57 10.71 -1.52 3.29
N ILE A 58 9.82 -0.77 2.64
CA ILE A 58 8.64 -0.21 3.28
C ILE A 58 7.43 -0.90 2.64
N ASP A 59 6.60 -1.51 3.48
CA ASP A 59 5.28 -1.97 3.08
C ASP A 59 4.22 -1.11 3.77
N ILE A 60 3.37 -0.50 2.95
CA ILE A 60 2.13 0.14 3.37
C ILE A 60 1.01 -0.83 3.10
N LYS A 61 0.15 -1.02 4.09
CA LYS A 61 -1.10 -1.78 3.92
C LYS A 61 -2.09 -1.38 4.99
N CYS A 62 -3.36 -1.60 4.72
CA CYS A 62 -4.37 -1.55 5.78
C CYS A 62 -4.09 -2.58 6.87
N ASN A 63 -4.47 -2.24 8.10
CA ASN A 63 -4.46 -3.20 9.21
C ASN A 63 -5.41 -4.36 8.92
N ARG A 64 -5.20 -5.48 9.61
CA ARG A 64 -6.09 -6.64 9.53
C ARG A 64 -7.54 -6.20 9.77
N ASN A 65 -8.46 -6.63 8.89
CA ASN A 65 -9.89 -6.32 8.93
C ASN A 65 -10.26 -4.85 8.65
N TRP A 66 -9.32 -4.05 8.14
CA TRP A 66 -9.57 -2.68 7.69
C TRP A 66 -9.35 -2.58 6.18
N TYR A 67 -10.24 -1.84 5.52
CA TYR A 67 -10.37 -1.80 4.06
C TYR A 67 -10.81 -0.41 3.59
N GLY A 68 -11.00 -0.28 2.29
CA GLY A 68 -11.37 0.97 1.64
C GLY A 68 -10.14 1.82 1.33
N PRO A 69 -10.34 2.91 0.55
CA PRO A 69 -9.25 3.76 0.09
C PRO A 69 -8.43 4.37 1.24
N TYR A 70 -9.00 4.56 2.43
CA TYR A 70 -8.33 5.16 3.58
C TYR A 70 -8.16 4.20 4.76
N CYS A 71 -8.33 2.89 4.54
CA CYS A 71 -8.30 1.88 5.60
C CYS A 71 -9.24 2.20 6.78
N ASP A 72 -10.40 2.78 6.50
CA ASP A 72 -11.36 3.31 7.46
C ASP A 72 -12.63 2.48 7.54
N GLN A 73 -12.78 1.47 6.68
CA GLN A 73 -13.91 0.56 6.66
C GLN A 73 -13.54 -0.76 7.35
N TYR A 74 -14.18 -1.04 8.48
CA TYR A 74 -13.96 -2.28 9.21
C TYR A 74 -14.83 -3.41 8.67
N CYS A 75 -14.20 -4.52 8.32
CA CYS A 75 -14.88 -5.78 8.00
C CYS A 75 -14.06 -6.97 8.51
N ASN A 76 -14.67 -7.86 9.28
CA ASN A 76 -13.97 -9.02 9.83
C ASN A 76 -14.07 -10.21 8.88
N ASN A 77 -12.94 -10.62 8.29
CA ASN A 77 -12.90 -11.76 7.35
C ASN A 77 -13.38 -13.07 7.98
N GLU A 78 -12.90 -13.38 9.18
CA GLU A 78 -13.23 -14.65 9.85
C GLU A 78 -14.74 -14.73 10.11
N LEU A 79 -15.35 -13.62 10.54
CA LEU A 79 -16.80 -13.57 10.74
C LEU A 79 -17.56 -13.65 9.41
N ALA A 80 -17.10 -12.95 8.37
CA ALA A 80 -17.73 -13.00 7.05
C ALA A 80 -17.75 -14.43 6.49
N GLU A 81 -16.64 -15.16 6.61
CA GLU A 81 -16.53 -16.54 6.13
C GLU A 81 -17.53 -17.48 6.82
N THR A 82 -17.79 -17.30 8.12
CA THR A 82 -18.76 -18.14 8.87
C THR A 82 -20.20 -18.05 8.34
N VAL A 83 -20.54 -16.97 7.63
CA VAL A 83 -21.87 -16.74 7.05
C VAL A 83 -21.86 -16.82 5.51
N ASN A 84 -20.86 -17.50 4.92
CA ASN A 84 -20.65 -17.62 3.49
C ASN A 84 -20.55 -16.27 2.77
N ARG A 85 -19.76 -15.35 3.34
CA ARG A 85 -19.45 -14.02 2.81
C ARG A 85 -17.94 -13.78 2.82
N ARG A 86 -17.53 -12.68 2.20
CA ARG A 86 -16.17 -12.13 2.31
C ARG A 86 -16.22 -10.63 2.56
N CYS A 87 -15.12 -10.05 2.97
CA CYS A 87 -14.92 -8.62 2.89
C CYS A 87 -14.49 -8.24 1.47
N THR A 88 -15.08 -7.18 0.93
CA THR A 88 -14.67 -6.56 -0.33
C THR A 88 -13.51 -5.59 -0.11
N ASP A 89 -12.85 -5.15 -1.17
CA ASP A 89 -11.76 -4.15 -1.09
C ASP A 89 -12.25 -2.80 -0.54
N SER A 90 -13.54 -2.51 -0.66
CA SER A 90 -14.19 -1.34 -0.06
C SER A 90 -14.52 -1.52 1.43
N GLY A 91 -14.36 -2.73 1.99
CA GLY A 91 -14.74 -3.04 3.36
C GLY A 91 -16.22 -3.33 3.59
N ALA A 92 -16.98 -3.53 2.51
CA ALA A 92 -18.34 -4.05 2.61
C ALA A 92 -18.30 -5.58 2.75
N LEU A 93 -19.42 -6.16 3.21
CA LEU A 93 -19.62 -7.59 3.02
C LEU A 93 -19.93 -7.84 1.54
N GLY A 94 -19.51 -8.98 1.03
CA GLY A 94 -19.77 -9.44 -0.33
C GLY A 94 -20.00 -10.94 -0.36
N CYS A 95 -20.54 -11.45 -1.45
CA CYS A 95 -20.56 -12.88 -1.70
C CYS A 95 -19.15 -13.39 -2.09
N PRO A 96 -18.90 -14.71 -1.99
CA PRO A 96 -17.72 -15.33 -2.59
C PRO A 96 -17.55 -14.91 -4.05
N LEU A 97 -16.32 -14.90 -4.55
CA LEU A 97 -16.03 -14.48 -5.92
C LEU A 97 -16.92 -15.21 -6.93
N TYR A 98 -17.37 -14.46 -7.94
CA TYR A 98 -18.27 -14.94 -9.01
C TYR A 98 -19.67 -15.36 -8.54
N SER A 99 -20.09 -14.97 -7.34
CA SER A 99 -21.44 -15.19 -6.84
C SER A 99 -22.10 -13.90 -6.33
N TYR A 100 -23.43 -13.88 -6.34
CA TYR A 100 -24.25 -12.77 -5.85
C TYR A 100 -25.62 -13.26 -5.38
N GLY A 101 -26.46 -12.33 -4.94
CA GLY A 101 -27.80 -12.59 -4.44
C GLY A 101 -27.84 -12.57 -2.90
N PRO A 102 -29.04 -12.47 -2.31
CA PRO A 102 -29.21 -12.42 -0.86
C PRO A 102 -28.69 -13.68 -0.15
N LYS A 103 -28.51 -14.80 -0.86
CA LYS A 103 -27.96 -16.07 -0.34
C LYS A 103 -26.64 -16.48 -0.98
N CYS A 104 -26.06 -15.66 -1.86
CA CYS A 104 -24.85 -16.00 -2.64
C CYS A 104 -24.98 -17.28 -3.47
N ASP A 105 -26.18 -17.56 -3.98
CA ASP A 105 -26.52 -18.74 -4.76
C ASP A 105 -26.56 -18.49 -6.27
N GLN A 106 -26.56 -17.23 -6.68
CA GLN A 106 -26.55 -16.82 -8.09
C GLN A 106 -25.11 -16.60 -8.56
N ARG A 107 -24.85 -16.85 -9.84
CA ARG A 107 -23.51 -16.73 -10.44
C ARG A 107 -23.39 -15.47 -11.27
N ILE A 108 -22.26 -14.78 -11.13
CA ILE A 108 -21.90 -13.65 -11.96
C ILE A 108 -21.31 -14.20 -13.27
N HIS A 109 -21.91 -13.88 -14.41
CA HIS A 109 -21.48 -14.39 -15.71
C HIS A 109 -20.46 -13.48 -16.42
N GLY A 110 -20.20 -12.29 -15.88
CA GLY A 110 -19.21 -11.33 -16.38
C GLY A 110 -19.79 -10.04 -17.00
N PRO A 111 -20.87 -10.07 -17.81
CA PRO A 111 -21.40 -8.85 -18.43
C PRO A 111 -22.23 -7.99 -17.48
N GLU A 112 -22.56 -8.48 -16.27
CA GLU A 112 -23.37 -7.74 -15.29
C GLU A 112 -22.64 -6.51 -14.75
N CYS A 113 -21.30 -6.52 -14.75
CA CYS A 113 -20.50 -5.31 -14.54
C CYS A 113 -19.63 -5.04 -15.77
N GLU A 114 -19.66 -3.82 -16.28
CA GLU A 114 -18.78 -3.36 -17.37
C GLU A 114 -17.35 -3.02 -16.88
N CYS A 115 -16.73 -3.90 -16.07
CA CYS A 115 -15.41 -3.64 -15.51
C CYS A 115 -14.32 -3.61 -16.61
N GLU A 116 -13.49 -2.58 -16.57
CA GLU A 116 -12.32 -2.38 -17.42
C GLU A 116 -11.03 -2.80 -16.70
N ASN A 117 -9.91 -2.79 -17.43
CA ASN A 117 -8.56 -2.99 -16.87
C ASN A 117 -8.39 -4.24 -15.99
N LYS A 118 -9.12 -5.32 -16.30
CA LYS A 118 -9.16 -6.59 -15.53
C LYS A 118 -9.80 -6.47 -14.15
N GLY A 119 -10.66 -5.46 -13.93
CA GLY A 119 -11.54 -5.40 -12.77
C GLY A 119 -12.44 -6.63 -12.68
N VAL A 120 -12.74 -7.04 -11.45
CA VAL A 120 -13.58 -8.21 -11.18
C VAL A 120 -14.95 -7.73 -10.73
N CYS A 121 -16.01 -8.23 -11.39
CA CYS A 121 -17.39 -7.98 -10.99
C CYS A 121 -17.71 -8.78 -9.73
N VAL A 122 -18.14 -8.10 -8.66
CA VAL A 122 -18.37 -8.71 -7.36
C VAL A 122 -19.63 -8.15 -6.70
N SER A 123 -20.26 -8.95 -5.85
CA SER A 123 -21.35 -8.50 -5.00
C SER A 123 -20.81 -7.73 -3.80
N SER A 124 -21.45 -6.60 -3.49
CA SER A 124 -21.14 -5.71 -2.38
C SER A 124 -22.43 -5.26 -1.67
N PHE A 125 -22.52 -5.56 -0.38
CA PHE A 125 -23.62 -5.20 0.51
C PHE A 125 -23.31 -3.86 1.19
N LEU A 126 -23.45 -2.77 0.45
CA LEU A 126 -23.23 -1.43 0.99
C LEU A 126 -24.30 -1.09 2.02
N LYS A 127 -23.87 -0.57 3.18
CA LYS A 127 -24.79 0.02 4.17
C LYS A 127 -25.16 1.42 3.70
N ASN A 128 -26.37 1.60 3.21
CA ASN A 128 -26.87 2.95 2.93
C ASN A 128 -27.16 3.72 4.22
N SER A 129 -27.26 5.06 4.13
CA SER A 129 -27.55 5.96 5.26
C SER A 129 -28.86 5.67 6.01
N THR A 130 -29.70 4.80 5.46
CA THR A 130 -30.97 4.31 6.05
C THR A 130 -30.82 2.95 6.75
N GLY A 131 -29.63 2.33 6.74
CA GLY A 131 -29.36 1.03 7.36
C GLY A 131 -29.79 -0.19 6.51
N VAL A 132 -30.31 0.03 5.30
CA VAL A 132 -30.69 -1.04 4.37
C VAL A 132 -29.46 -1.55 3.64
N THR A 133 -29.20 -2.86 3.71
CA THR A 133 -28.16 -3.54 2.92
C THR A 133 -28.72 -3.92 1.56
N VAL A 134 -28.27 -3.24 0.51
CA VAL A 134 -28.62 -3.58 -0.87
C VAL A 134 -27.47 -4.41 -1.45
N ASP A 135 -27.81 -5.54 -2.05
CA ASP A 135 -26.86 -6.31 -2.86
C ASP A 135 -26.64 -5.57 -4.18
N GLU A 136 -25.46 -5.02 -4.37
CA GLU A 136 -25.08 -4.33 -5.60
C GLU A 136 -23.88 -5.01 -6.22
N LEU A 137 -23.92 -5.17 -7.55
CA LEU A 137 -22.77 -5.64 -8.32
C LEU A 137 -21.87 -4.45 -8.64
N VAL A 138 -20.61 -4.53 -8.20
CA VAL A 138 -19.61 -3.46 -8.34
C VAL A 138 -18.30 -4.04 -8.88
N CYS A 139 -17.45 -3.19 -9.44
CA CYS A 139 -16.11 -3.57 -9.88
C CYS A 139 -15.10 -3.43 -8.73
N GLU A 140 -14.44 -4.53 -8.38
CA GLU A 140 -13.18 -4.49 -7.61
C GLU A 140 -12.02 -4.30 -8.58
N CYS A 141 -11.30 -3.19 -8.40
CA CYS A 141 -10.26 -2.78 -9.32
C CYS A 141 -8.90 -3.33 -8.91
N PRO A 142 -8.10 -3.85 -9.87
CA PRO A 142 -6.73 -4.22 -9.58
C PRO A 142 -5.89 -2.98 -9.24
N TYR A 143 -4.77 -3.21 -8.56
CA TYR A 143 -3.85 -2.15 -8.18
C TYR A 143 -3.42 -1.29 -9.38
N GLY A 144 -3.42 0.02 -9.18
CA GLY A 144 -3.10 0.98 -10.24
C GLY A 144 -4.31 1.42 -11.05
N TYR A 145 -5.53 0.98 -10.71
CA TYR A 145 -6.77 1.36 -11.40
C TYR A 145 -7.90 1.67 -10.42
N MET A 146 -8.69 2.69 -10.75
CA MET A 146 -9.82 3.19 -9.96
C MET A 146 -10.98 3.62 -10.86
N GLY A 147 -12.08 4.05 -10.22
CA GLY A 147 -13.32 4.42 -10.90
C GLY A 147 -14.38 3.34 -10.74
N LYS A 148 -15.62 3.64 -11.14
CA LYS A 148 -16.75 2.71 -10.96
C LYS A 148 -16.60 1.44 -11.77
N ARG A 149 -15.88 1.52 -12.88
CA ARG A 149 -15.58 0.45 -13.81
C ARG A 149 -14.08 0.17 -13.87
N CYS A 150 -13.28 0.68 -12.95
CA CYS A 150 -11.82 0.58 -13.02
C CYS A 150 -11.23 1.22 -14.29
N GLU A 151 -11.94 2.21 -14.85
CA GLU A 151 -11.63 2.84 -16.14
C GLU A 151 -10.47 3.85 -16.06
N GLN A 152 -10.15 4.31 -14.85
CA GLN A 152 -9.13 5.31 -14.61
C GLN A 152 -7.86 4.63 -14.09
N LYS A 153 -6.70 5.02 -14.61
CA LYS A 153 -5.44 4.71 -13.92
C LYS A 153 -5.41 5.49 -12.61
N GLU A 154 -5.05 4.81 -11.54
CA GLU A 154 -4.73 5.49 -10.29
C GLU A 154 -3.55 6.42 -10.49
N TYR A 155 -3.51 7.44 -9.65
CA TYR A 155 -2.40 8.36 -9.65
C TYR A 155 -1.10 7.60 -9.40
N GLU A 156 -0.07 7.82 -10.22
CA GLU A 156 1.25 7.24 -9.97
C GLU A 156 1.85 7.91 -8.72
N TYR A 157 1.66 7.25 -7.59
CA TYR A 157 2.26 7.57 -6.29
C TYR A 157 3.77 7.28 -6.25
N ALA A 158 4.34 6.73 -7.33
CA ALA A 158 5.75 6.40 -7.44
C ALA A 158 6.61 7.66 -7.68
N ALA A 159 6.84 8.46 -6.63
CA ALA A 159 7.99 9.34 -6.61
C ALA A 159 9.24 8.53 -6.24
N PRO A 160 10.40 8.76 -6.90
CA PRO A 160 11.64 8.12 -6.50
C PRO A 160 11.94 8.47 -5.04
N ILE A 161 12.41 7.48 -4.26
CA ILE A 161 12.95 7.78 -2.94
C ILE A 161 14.13 8.74 -3.10
N THR A 162 14.14 9.80 -2.31
CA THR A 162 15.28 10.72 -2.25
C THR A 162 16.04 10.47 -0.96
N VAL A 163 17.36 10.35 -1.07
CA VAL A 163 18.25 10.12 0.07
C VAL A 163 19.07 11.37 0.29
N GLU A 164 19.02 11.91 1.52
CA GLU A 164 19.79 13.07 1.94
C GLU A 164 20.69 12.69 3.12
N MET A 165 22.00 12.91 2.98
CA MET A 165 22.96 12.70 4.06
C MET A 165 23.37 14.02 4.69
N HIS A 166 23.33 14.07 6.02
CA HIS A 166 23.72 15.25 6.79
C HIS A 166 24.90 14.90 7.70
N GLY A 167 26.04 15.54 7.47
CA GLY A 167 27.27 15.28 8.19
C GLY A 167 27.70 16.39 9.15
N ILE A 168 28.84 16.13 9.79
CA ILE A 168 29.55 17.08 10.65
C ILE A 168 30.42 17.96 9.75
N GLN A 169 30.26 19.28 9.84
CA GLN A 169 30.92 20.25 8.95
C GLN A 169 32.47 20.12 8.92
N ARG A 170 33.10 19.73 10.04
CA ARG A 170 34.56 19.49 10.13
C ARG A 170 35.05 18.21 9.44
N LYS A 171 34.14 17.37 8.95
CA LYS A 171 34.42 16.09 8.27
C LYS A 171 33.73 16.02 6.89
N SER A 172 33.55 17.16 6.22
CA SER A 172 32.90 17.24 4.89
C SER A 172 33.48 16.26 3.89
N ASP A 173 34.80 16.21 3.79
CA ASP A 173 35.50 15.43 2.77
C ASP A 173 35.34 13.91 3.01
N LEU A 174 35.36 13.51 4.29
CA LEU A 174 35.07 12.13 4.71
C LEU A 174 33.62 11.75 4.42
N MET A 175 32.68 12.68 4.60
CA MET A 175 31.26 12.46 4.31
C MET A 175 31.01 12.31 2.81
N GLU A 176 31.65 13.13 1.97
CA GLU A 176 31.54 13.03 0.51
C GLU A 176 32.13 11.71 -0.01
N GLN A 177 33.31 11.31 0.50
CA GLN A 177 33.89 10.00 0.20
C GLN A 177 32.95 8.87 0.61
N PHE A 178 32.36 8.96 1.80
CA PHE A 178 31.40 7.98 2.29
C PHE A 178 30.17 7.91 1.38
N TYR A 179 29.54 9.04 1.04
CA TYR A 179 28.38 9.07 0.14
C TYR A 179 28.68 8.35 -1.20
N ASN A 180 29.81 8.67 -1.83
CA ASN A 180 30.18 8.09 -3.13
C ASN A 180 30.51 6.59 -3.08
N GLN A 181 30.98 6.08 -1.93
CA GLN A 181 31.43 4.68 -1.79
C GLN A 181 30.46 3.79 -0.99
N SER A 182 29.42 4.38 -0.42
CA SER A 182 28.47 3.69 0.47
C SER A 182 27.28 3.07 -0.26
N LEU A 183 27.13 3.29 -1.57
CA LEU A 183 25.99 2.78 -2.32
C LEU A 183 26.12 1.26 -2.53
N VAL A 184 25.38 0.50 -1.74
CA VAL A 184 25.36 -0.95 -1.76
C VAL A 184 24.06 -1.47 -2.37
N VAL A 185 24.05 -2.74 -2.73
CA VAL A 185 22.84 -3.46 -3.14
C VAL A 185 21.90 -3.55 -1.94
N ASN A 186 20.61 -3.31 -2.16
CA ASN A 186 19.59 -3.56 -1.14
C ASN A 186 19.35 -5.08 -0.98
N GLU A 187 19.80 -5.63 0.14
CA GLU A 187 19.67 -7.06 0.48
C GLU A 187 18.20 -7.51 0.60
N LEU A 188 17.29 -6.57 0.88
CA LEU A 188 15.85 -6.84 1.00
C LEU A 188 15.08 -6.47 -0.27
N ASN A 189 15.76 -6.33 -1.41
CA ASN A 189 15.04 -6.02 -2.64
C ASN A 189 14.06 -7.15 -3.01
N VAL A 190 12.76 -6.87 -2.93
CA VAL A 190 11.69 -7.86 -3.19
C VAL A 190 11.44 -8.09 -4.68
N PHE A 191 11.93 -7.19 -5.54
CA PHE A 191 11.82 -7.29 -7.00
C PHE A 191 13.00 -8.00 -7.66
N ARG A 192 14.02 -8.38 -6.89
CA ARG A 192 15.17 -9.15 -7.40
C ARG A 192 14.88 -10.62 -7.68
N TRP A 193 13.74 -11.12 -7.20
CA TRP A 193 13.38 -12.55 -7.24
C TRP A 193 12.10 -12.83 -8.04
N ILE A 194 11.62 -11.83 -8.80
CA ILE A 194 10.51 -11.92 -9.76
C ILE A 194 11.10 -11.73 -11.16
#